data_AF-A0A966CEM6-F1
#
_entry.id   AF-A0A966CEM6-F1
#
_cell.length_a   1.000
_cell.length_b   1.000
_cell.length_c   1.000
_cell.angle_alpha   90.00
_cell.angle_beta   90.00
_cell.angle_gamma   90.00
#
_symmetry.space_group_name_H-M   'P 1'
#
loop_
_entity.id
_entity.type
_entity.pdbx_description
1 polymer ?
#
loop_
_entity_poly.entity_id
_entity_poly.type
_entity_poly.pdbx_seq_one_letter_code
_entity_poly.pdbx_strand_id
1 'polypeptide(L)'
;MDTIGKEILQKLSSQGELRDKSPFSPFINGGIEVKATCGSVPSPSELRKKGLTKPDMGDTRIKMLKGYDWKAHHRETNNLIGLLWDFDNKIPLIIAIFFSSNLTENDWGKIVTPKEGGGRTTSVSIMPRDGVRKMYNNWILVRDDQRYINFLNKYNKSSLISK
;
A
#
# COMPACT_ATOMS: atom_id res chain seq x y z
N MET A 1 3.60 25.81 4.42
CA MET A 1 4.92 25.41 4.93
C MET A 1 5.34 26.45 5.94
N ASP A 2 5.75 26.00 7.13
CA ASP A 2 6.18 26.86 8.23
C ASP A 2 7.54 27.51 7.92
N THR A 3 8.01 28.35 8.84
CA THR A 3 9.28 29.09 8.69
C THR A 3 10.46 28.14 8.48
N ILE A 4 10.52 27.06 9.26
CA ILE A 4 11.58 26.05 9.21
C ILE A 4 11.59 25.35 7.84
N GLY A 5 10.43 24.91 7.35
CA GLY A 5 10.32 24.26 6.05
C GLY A 5 10.68 25.18 4.88
N LYS A 6 10.39 26.49 4.98
CA LYS A 6 10.80 27.49 3.97
C LYS A 6 12.31 27.65 3.90
N GLU A 7 12.98 27.72 5.05
CA GLU A 7 14.43 27.83 5.14
C GLU A 7 15.14 26.60 4.55
N ILE A 8 14.66 25.39 4.89
CA ILE A 8 15.18 24.13 4.34
C ILE A 8 15.01 24.09 2.83
N LEU A 9 13.81 24.42 2.32
CA LEU A 9 13.55 24.39 0.88
C LEU A 9 14.45 25.38 0.12
N GLN A 10 14.64 26.58 0.66
CA GLN A 10 15.48 27.61 0.04
C GLN A 10 16.95 27.18 0.00
N LYS A 11 17.43 26.52 1.06
CA LYS A 11 18.77 25.92 1.12
C LYS A 11 18.96 24.82 0.08
N LEU A 12 18.03 23.87 -0.01
CA LEU A 12 18.09 22.80 -1.02
C LEU A 12 18.03 23.35 -2.45
N SER A 13 17.25 24.41 -2.66
CA SER A 13 17.16 25.10 -3.95
C SER A 13 18.48 25.78 -4.34
N SER A 14 19.16 26.45 -3.40
CA SER A 14 20.42 27.14 -3.70
C SER A 14 21.59 26.17 -3.92
N GLN A 15 21.52 24.98 -3.34
CA GLN A 15 22.52 23.91 -3.50
C GLN A 15 22.26 23.02 -4.73
N GLY A 16 21.16 23.22 -5.46
CA GLY A 16 20.80 22.39 -6.61
C GLY A 16 20.34 20.97 -6.24
N GLU A 17 20.07 20.71 -4.97
CA GLU A 17 19.77 19.38 -4.41
C GLU A 17 18.30 18.99 -4.52
N LEU A 18 17.43 19.87 -5.06
CA LEU A 18 16.00 19.57 -5.26
C LEU A 18 15.73 18.37 -6.19
N ARG A 19 16.73 17.94 -6.97
CA ARG A 19 16.64 16.76 -7.85
C ARG A 19 17.16 15.49 -7.19
N ASP A 20 17.88 15.60 -6.08
CA ASP A 20 18.35 14.46 -5.32
C ASP A 20 17.25 14.00 -4.35
N LYS A 21 17.12 12.68 -4.18
CA LYS A 21 16.22 12.07 -3.21
C LYS A 21 16.84 12.03 -1.81
N SER A 22 18.16 12.05 -1.71
CA SER A 22 18.88 11.92 -0.44
C SER A 22 18.48 12.95 0.63
N PRO A 23 18.18 14.23 0.30
CA PRO A 23 17.76 15.21 1.33
C PRO A 23 16.33 14.96 1.84
N PHE A 24 15.55 14.17 1.10
CA PHE A 24 14.17 13.84 1.40
C PHE A 24 14.01 12.38 1.85
N SER A 25 15.09 11.59 1.92
CA SER A 25 15.05 10.17 2.28
C SER A 25 16.43 9.65 2.73
N PRO A 26 16.52 8.92 3.85
CA PRO A 26 15.44 8.58 4.76
C PRO A 26 15.03 9.80 5.61
N PHE A 27 13.74 9.95 5.88
CA PHE A 27 13.24 11.04 6.71
C PHE A 27 13.71 10.86 8.17
N ILE A 28 14.83 11.48 8.53
CA ILE A 28 15.47 11.33 9.85
C ILE A 28 14.55 11.76 11.00
N ASN A 29 13.59 12.65 10.73
CA ASN A 29 12.59 13.16 11.68
C ASN A 29 11.18 12.52 11.50
N GLY A 30 11.05 11.44 10.74
CA GLY A 30 9.77 10.73 10.64
C GLY A 30 8.76 11.36 9.68
N GLY A 31 9.10 11.36 8.39
CA GLY A 31 8.12 11.57 7.32
C GLY A 31 7.17 10.37 7.20
N ILE A 32 5.95 10.62 6.75
CA ILE A 32 4.95 9.57 6.53
C ILE A 32 4.96 9.20 5.05
N GLU A 33 5.24 7.94 4.76
CA GLU A 33 5.03 7.39 3.43
C GLU A 33 3.57 6.94 3.30
N VAL A 34 2.90 7.32 2.21
CA VAL A 34 1.51 6.91 1.95
C VAL A 34 1.49 5.99 0.74
N LYS A 35 0.94 4.80 0.91
CA LYS A 35 0.78 3.83 -0.19
C LYS A 35 -0.65 3.36 -0.28
N ALA A 36 -1.14 3.24 -1.51
CA ALA A 36 -2.49 2.78 -1.79
C ALA A 36 -2.49 1.49 -2.60
N THR A 37 -3.41 0.59 -2.28
CA THR A 37 -3.66 -0.64 -3.03
C THR A 37 -5.15 -0.84 -3.21
N CYS A 38 -5.58 -1.33 -4.38
CA CYS A 38 -6.95 -1.82 -4.58
C CYS A 38 -7.07 -3.33 -4.38
N GLY A 39 -6.01 -3.93 -3.81
CA GLY A 39 -5.88 -5.36 -3.61
C GLY A 39 -5.68 -6.15 -4.90
N SER A 40 -5.52 -7.46 -4.73
CA SER A 40 -5.32 -8.41 -5.82
C SER A 40 -6.60 -9.20 -6.09
N VAL A 41 -6.87 -9.46 -7.37
CA VAL A 41 -7.93 -10.33 -7.85
C VAL A 41 -7.32 -11.55 -8.54
N PRO A 42 -8.05 -12.67 -8.70
CA PRO A 42 -7.54 -13.83 -9.43
C PRO A 42 -7.14 -13.46 -10.86
N SER A 43 -6.20 -14.22 -11.40
CA SER A 43 -5.80 -14.07 -12.80
C SER A 43 -6.98 -14.38 -13.74
N PRO A 44 -6.98 -13.85 -14.99
CA PRO A 44 -8.03 -14.15 -15.96
C PRO A 44 -8.23 -15.66 -16.18
N SER A 45 -7.15 -16.46 -16.14
CA SER A 45 -7.23 -17.92 -16.27
C SER A 45 -7.99 -18.56 -15.10
N GLU A 46 -7.71 -18.14 -13.87
CA GLU A 46 -8.42 -18.63 -12.68
C GLU A 46 -9.89 -18.23 -12.65
N LEU A 47 -10.22 -17.03 -13.14
CA LEU A 47 -11.60 -16.55 -13.24
C LEU A 47 -12.40 -17.36 -14.27
N ARG A 48 -11.82 -17.60 -15.45
CA ARG A 48 -12.46 -18.43 -16.49
C ARG A 48 -12.79 -19.84 -16.00
N LYS A 49 -11.91 -20.47 -15.23
CA LYS A 49 -12.16 -21.79 -14.62
C LYS A 49 -13.37 -21.81 -13.68
N LYS A 50 -13.78 -20.66 -13.16
CA LYS A 50 -14.91 -20.48 -12.24
C LYS A 50 -16.15 -19.91 -12.92
N GLY A 51 -16.13 -19.74 -14.26
CA GLY A 51 -17.21 -19.06 -14.99
C GLY A 51 -17.35 -17.57 -14.62
N LEU A 52 -16.29 -16.95 -14.11
CA LEU A 52 -16.28 -15.53 -13.70
C LEU A 52 -15.45 -14.70 -14.66
N THR A 53 -15.77 -13.41 -14.74
CA THR A 53 -15.00 -12.40 -15.47
C THR A 53 -14.26 -11.48 -14.50
N LYS A 54 -13.22 -10.79 -15.00
CA LYS A 54 -12.50 -9.80 -14.19
C LYS A 54 -13.39 -8.57 -13.99
N PRO A 55 -13.37 -7.92 -12.81
CA PRO A 55 -14.06 -6.66 -12.61
C PRO A 55 -13.62 -5.63 -13.65
N ASP A 56 -14.58 -4.91 -14.23
CA ASP A 56 -14.32 -3.82 -15.16
C ASP A 56 -13.85 -2.56 -14.39
N MET A 57 -13.48 -1.52 -15.11
CA MET A 57 -13.16 -0.23 -14.50
C MET A 57 -14.35 0.29 -13.68
N GLY A 58 -14.03 0.72 -12.45
CA GLY A 58 -15.02 1.20 -11.50
C GLY A 58 -15.84 0.11 -10.79
N ASP A 59 -15.67 -1.17 -11.12
CA ASP A 59 -16.37 -2.23 -10.39
C ASP A 59 -15.75 -2.46 -9.01
N THR A 60 -16.62 -2.70 -8.01
CA THR A 60 -16.17 -3.18 -6.71
C THR A 60 -15.50 -4.54 -6.85
N ARG A 61 -14.39 -4.72 -6.16
CA ARG A 61 -13.58 -5.93 -6.16
C ARG A 61 -13.84 -6.83 -4.97
N ILE A 62 -14.60 -6.39 -3.96
CA ILE A 62 -14.78 -7.12 -2.69
C ILE A 62 -15.18 -8.58 -2.84
N LYS A 63 -16.01 -8.91 -3.84
CA LYS A 63 -16.44 -10.29 -4.11
C LYS A 63 -15.31 -11.19 -4.65
N MET A 64 -14.24 -10.61 -5.17
CA MET A 64 -13.13 -11.30 -5.82
C MET A 64 -11.77 -10.99 -5.21
N LEU A 65 -11.71 -10.17 -4.15
CA LEU A 65 -10.46 -9.85 -3.47
C LEU A 65 -9.82 -11.11 -2.90
N LYS A 66 -8.56 -11.36 -3.30
CA LYS A 66 -7.74 -12.48 -2.80
C LYS A 66 -6.78 -12.05 -1.69
N GLY A 67 -6.40 -10.79 -1.69
CA GLY A 67 -5.43 -10.23 -0.75
C GLY A 67 -5.12 -8.79 -1.05
N TYR A 68 -4.29 -8.19 -0.22
CA TYR A 68 -3.82 -6.82 -0.39
C TYR A 68 -2.41 -6.69 0.17
N ASP A 69 -1.62 -5.84 -0.47
CA ASP A 69 -0.22 -5.56 -0.14
C ASP A 69 0.14 -4.13 -0.57
N TRP A 70 1.17 -3.59 0.06
CA TRP A 70 1.78 -2.32 -0.33
C TRP A 70 3.16 -2.57 -0.93
N LYS A 71 3.57 -1.68 -1.86
CA LYS A 71 4.81 -1.83 -2.62
C LYS A 71 5.71 -0.61 -2.48
N ALA A 72 6.97 -0.82 -2.17
CA ALA A 72 7.98 0.22 -2.00
C ALA A 72 9.11 0.05 -3.02
N HIS A 73 9.89 1.12 -3.26
CA HIS A 73 11.12 1.02 -4.05
C HIS A 73 12.35 0.69 -3.20
N HIS A 74 12.27 0.94 -1.89
CA HIS A 74 13.26 0.63 -0.87
C HIS A 74 12.64 -0.26 0.21
N ARG A 75 13.46 -0.81 1.09
CA ARG A 75 12.99 -1.68 2.18
C ARG A 75 13.10 -1.00 3.55
N GLU A 76 13.59 0.25 3.59
CA GLU A 76 13.71 1.03 4.81
C GLU A 76 12.42 1.77 5.23
N THR A 77 11.31 1.62 4.49
CA THR A 77 10.05 2.29 4.85
C THR A 77 9.57 1.81 6.21
N ASN A 78 9.61 2.70 7.20
CA ASN A 78 9.19 2.42 8.57
C ASN A 78 7.83 3.06 8.90
N ASN A 79 7.68 4.35 8.66
CA ASN A 79 6.46 5.13 8.93
C ASN A 79 5.51 5.11 7.73
N LEU A 80 4.62 4.13 7.69
CA LEU A 80 3.73 3.89 6.56
C LEU A 80 2.27 4.12 6.94
N ILE A 81 1.56 4.96 6.17
CA ILE A 81 0.11 4.90 6.02
C ILE A 81 -0.22 4.01 4.82
N GLY A 82 -0.86 2.88 5.10
CA GLY A 82 -1.38 1.97 4.10
C GLY A 82 -2.87 2.22 3.84
N LEU A 83 -3.22 2.55 2.60
CA LEU A 83 -4.61 2.69 2.15
C LEU A 83 -5.04 1.43 1.39
N LEU A 84 -6.16 0.85 1.77
CA LEU A 84 -6.95 -0.04 0.91
C LEU A 84 -8.10 0.77 0.34
N TRP A 85 -8.23 0.80 -0.97
CA TRP A 85 -9.32 1.49 -1.66
C TRP A 85 -10.05 0.54 -2.62
N ASP A 86 -11.32 0.82 -2.89
CA ASP A 86 -12.11 0.10 -3.89
C ASP A 86 -13.15 1.05 -4.48
N PHE A 87 -14.09 0.53 -5.27
CA PHE A 87 -15.20 1.31 -5.83
C PHE A 87 -16.54 1.00 -5.15
N ASP A 88 -17.40 2.01 -5.05
CA ASP A 88 -18.83 1.90 -4.74
C ASP A 88 -19.57 2.69 -5.82
N ASN A 89 -20.48 2.05 -6.56
CA ASN A 89 -21.19 2.67 -7.68
C ASN A 89 -20.26 3.47 -8.65
N LYS A 90 -19.14 2.87 -9.06
CA LYS A 90 -18.11 3.47 -9.95
C LYS A 90 -17.30 4.62 -9.35
N ILE A 91 -17.52 4.99 -8.08
CA ILE A 91 -16.79 6.05 -7.39
C ILE A 91 -15.66 5.42 -6.55
N PRO A 92 -14.39 5.86 -6.68
CA PRO A 92 -13.30 5.34 -5.87
C PRO A 92 -13.39 5.86 -4.43
N LEU A 93 -13.07 4.99 -3.47
CA LEU A 93 -13.24 5.27 -2.04
C LEU A 93 -12.24 4.50 -1.20
N ILE A 94 -11.79 5.17 -0.14
CA ILE A 94 -10.96 4.55 0.88
C ILE A 94 -11.83 3.60 1.71
N ILE A 95 -11.43 2.35 1.73
CA ILE A 95 -12.10 1.27 2.47
C ILE A 95 -11.46 1.10 3.85
N ALA A 96 -10.13 1.13 3.91
CA ALA A 96 -9.40 1.01 5.16
C ALA A 96 -8.09 1.80 5.14
N ILE A 97 -7.71 2.27 6.31
CA ILE A 97 -6.47 3.00 6.60
C ILE A 97 -5.75 2.23 7.70
N PHE A 98 -4.48 1.98 7.48
CA PHE A 98 -3.57 1.29 8.40
C PHE A 98 -2.36 2.19 8.63
N PHE A 99 -1.74 2.09 9.80
CA PHE A 99 -0.51 2.81 10.08
C PHE A 99 0.48 1.94 10.83
N SER A 100 1.75 2.00 10.48
CA SER A 100 2.80 1.45 11.33
C SER A 100 3.99 2.38 11.30
N SER A 101 4.61 2.56 12.47
CA SER A 101 5.91 3.20 12.66
C SER A 101 6.95 2.20 13.20
N ASN A 102 6.67 0.90 13.06
CA ASN A 102 7.52 -0.19 13.51
C ASN A 102 7.66 -1.27 12.43
N LEU A 103 7.84 -0.84 11.19
CA LEU A 103 8.24 -1.71 10.08
C LEU A 103 9.77 -1.73 9.99
N THR A 104 10.29 -2.92 9.75
CA THR A 104 11.70 -3.19 9.52
C THR A 104 11.91 -3.70 8.11
N GLU A 105 13.17 -3.83 7.68
CA GLU A 105 13.50 -4.37 6.35
C GLU A 105 12.91 -5.77 6.10
N ASN A 106 12.72 -6.57 7.14
CA ASN A 106 12.12 -7.91 7.08
C ASN A 106 10.61 -7.90 6.84
N ASP A 107 9.96 -6.77 7.07
CA ASP A 107 8.54 -6.56 6.74
C ASP A 107 8.34 -6.22 5.26
N TRP A 108 9.42 -6.18 4.48
CA TRP A 108 9.45 -5.91 3.05
C TRP A 108 10.11 -7.06 2.30
N GLY A 109 9.48 -7.52 1.21
CA GLY A 109 10.05 -8.55 0.36
C GLY A 109 11.35 -8.10 -0.30
N LYS A 110 12.15 -9.05 -0.79
CA LYS A 110 13.32 -8.72 -1.61
C LYS A 110 12.89 -7.87 -2.80
N ILE A 111 13.75 -6.93 -3.19
CA ILE A 111 13.51 -6.11 -4.38
C ILE A 111 13.46 -7.02 -5.61
N VAL A 112 12.34 -6.99 -6.31
CA VAL A 112 12.14 -7.70 -7.56
C VAL A 112 12.57 -6.78 -8.69
N THR A 113 13.68 -7.13 -9.33
CA THR A 113 14.17 -6.42 -10.53
C THR A 113 13.52 -7.03 -11.77
N PRO A 114 13.04 -6.22 -12.72
CA PRO A 114 12.53 -6.70 -13.99
C PRO A 114 13.58 -7.52 -14.74
N LYS A 115 13.16 -8.58 -15.43
CA LYS A 115 14.03 -9.32 -16.33
C LYS A 115 14.18 -8.58 -17.65
N GLU A 116 15.35 -8.71 -18.28
CA GLU A 116 15.59 -8.25 -19.65
C GLU A 116 14.59 -8.93 -20.61
N GLY A 117 13.91 -8.14 -21.45
CA GLY A 117 12.79 -8.61 -22.29
C GLY A 117 11.44 -8.78 -21.57
N GLY A 118 11.36 -8.51 -20.27
CA GLY A 118 10.12 -8.50 -19.50
C GLY A 118 9.31 -7.20 -19.64
N GLY A 119 8.06 -7.21 -19.15
CA GLY A 119 7.18 -6.03 -19.20
C GLY A 119 7.74 -4.82 -18.41
N ARG A 120 7.30 -3.61 -18.81
CA ARG A 120 7.64 -2.30 -18.19
C ARG A 120 7.26 -2.24 -16.71
N THR A 121 8.08 -2.78 -15.83
CA THR A 121 7.94 -2.60 -14.38
C THR A 121 9.21 -2.00 -13.84
N THR A 122 9.11 -1.17 -12.82
CA THR A 122 10.25 -0.65 -12.05
C THR A 122 10.61 -1.64 -10.95
N SER A 123 11.85 -1.65 -10.48
CA SER A 123 12.23 -2.44 -9.31
C SER A 123 11.37 -2.09 -8.11
N VAL A 124 10.72 -3.09 -7.52
CA VAL A 124 9.81 -2.93 -6.37
C VAL A 124 10.02 -4.02 -5.34
N SER A 125 9.90 -3.64 -4.07
CA SER A 125 9.67 -4.53 -2.95
C SER A 125 8.17 -4.64 -2.68
N ILE A 126 7.67 -5.85 -2.45
CA ILE A 126 6.27 -6.14 -2.14
C ILE A 126 6.19 -6.59 -0.69
N MET A 127 5.30 -5.98 0.10
CA MET A 127 5.09 -6.36 1.49
C MET A 127 4.51 -7.79 1.60
N PRO A 128 5.21 -8.74 2.24
CA PRO A 128 4.71 -10.09 2.45
C PRO A 128 3.62 -10.14 3.51
N ARG A 129 3.03 -11.33 3.71
CA ARG A 129 1.89 -11.53 4.64
C ARG A 129 2.17 -11.05 6.06
N ASP A 130 3.38 -11.25 6.58
CA ASP A 130 3.71 -10.85 7.95
C ASP A 130 3.77 -9.32 8.11
N GLY A 131 4.34 -8.60 7.13
CA GLY A 131 4.29 -7.14 7.09
C GLY A 131 2.84 -6.62 6.97
N VAL A 132 2.04 -7.23 6.10
CA VAL A 132 0.60 -6.89 5.99
C VAL A 132 -0.13 -7.13 7.30
N ARG A 133 0.22 -8.19 8.04
CA ARG A 133 -0.35 -8.48 9.37
C ARG A 133 0.00 -7.40 10.39
N LYS A 134 1.24 -6.88 10.39
CA LYS A 134 1.62 -5.75 11.27
C LYS A 134 0.81 -4.50 10.97
N MET A 135 0.60 -4.18 9.69
CA MET A 135 -0.26 -3.08 9.28
C MET A 135 -1.71 -3.31 9.73
N TYR A 136 -2.25 -4.51 9.52
CA TYR A 136 -3.60 -4.89 9.96
C TYR A 136 -3.78 -4.76 11.48
N ASN A 137 -2.79 -5.14 12.28
CA ASN A 137 -2.85 -5.00 13.74
C ASN A 137 -2.91 -3.54 14.21
N ASN A 138 -2.55 -2.60 13.34
CA ASN A 138 -2.56 -1.16 13.58
C ASN A 138 -3.49 -0.46 12.57
N TRP A 139 -4.68 -1.00 12.36
CA TRP A 139 -5.70 -0.33 11.57
C TRP A 139 -6.16 0.95 12.29
N ILE A 140 -6.40 2.02 11.54
CA ILE A 140 -6.89 3.32 12.04
C ILE A 140 -8.39 3.44 11.76
N LEU A 141 -8.77 3.15 10.52
CA LEU A 141 -10.14 3.29 10.04
C LEU A 141 -10.45 2.14 9.11
N VAL A 142 -11.64 1.57 9.28
CA VAL A 142 -12.24 0.64 8.33
C VAL A 142 -13.66 1.12 8.10
N ARG A 143 -14.09 1.24 6.85
CA ARG A 143 -15.47 1.58 6.50
C ARG A 143 -16.41 0.58 7.17
N ASP A 144 -17.53 1.09 7.66
CA ASP A 144 -18.58 0.26 8.27
C ASP A 144 -19.33 -0.53 7.18
N ASP A 145 -18.69 -1.59 6.71
CA ASP A 145 -19.19 -2.50 5.69
C ASP A 145 -18.68 -3.91 6.01
N GLN A 146 -19.61 -4.77 6.41
CA GLN A 146 -19.29 -6.11 6.88
C GLN A 146 -18.54 -6.95 5.85
N ARG A 147 -18.70 -6.68 4.55
CA ARG A 147 -18.00 -7.41 3.48
C ARG A 147 -16.49 -7.21 3.59
N TYR A 148 -16.07 -5.96 3.82
CA TYR A 148 -14.66 -5.62 3.98
C TYR A 148 -14.11 -6.01 5.35
N ILE A 149 -14.88 -5.80 6.42
CA ILE A 149 -14.49 -6.22 7.77
C ILE A 149 -14.22 -7.73 7.80
N ASN A 150 -15.16 -8.53 7.27
CA ASN A 150 -15.01 -9.98 7.18
C ASN A 150 -13.80 -10.37 6.32
N PHE A 151 -13.59 -9.71 5.19
CA PHE A 151 -12.43 -9.97 4.34
C PHE A 151 -11.11 -9.71 5.07
N LEU A 152 -10.96 -8.54 5.70
CA LEU A 152 -9.74 -8.15 6.41
C LEU A 152 -9.43 -9.10 7.57
N ASN A 153 -10.43 -9.40 8.40
CA ASN A 153 -10.33 -10.35 9.51
C ASN A 153 -9.94 -11.75 9.02
N LYS A 154 -10.67 -12.28 8.03
CA LYS A 154 -10.42 -13.61 7.45
C LYS A 154 -9.04 -13.69 6.82
N TYR A 155 -8.66 -12.70 6.01
CA TYR A 155 -7.37 -12.68 5.34
C TYR A 155 -6.22 -12.74 6.36
N ASN A 156 -6.34 -12.01 7.47
CA ASN A 156 -5.35 -11.95 8.54
C ASN A 156 -5.52 -13.00 9.64
N LYS A 157 -6.44 -13.97 9.46
CA LYS A 157 -6.71 -15.05 10.42
C LYS A 157 -6.94 -14.51 11.84
N SER A 158 -7.74 -13.47 11.95
CA SER A 158 -7.98 -12.72 13.17
C SER A 158 -9.42 -12.17 13.16
N SER A 159 -9.83 -11.49 14.23
CA SER A 159 -11.14 -10.86 14.42
C SER A 159 -11.00 -9.48 15.09
N LEU A 160 -9.89 -8.79 14.81
CA LEU A 160 -9.52 -7.54 15.49
C LEU A 160 -10.48 -6.40 15.16
N ILE A 161 -10.92 -6.33 13.90
CA ILE A 161 -11.88 -5.31 13.49
C ILE A 161 -13.25 -5.83 13.89
N SER A 162 -13.81 -5.30 14.97
CA SER A 162 -15.18 -5.51 15.40
C SER A 162 -15.92 -4.18 15.33
N LYS A 163 -16.98 -4.16 14.53
CA LYS A 163 -17.95 -3.06 14.46
C LYS A 163 -19.33 -3.69 14.49
#